data_AF-A0A528A4H2-F1
#
_entry.id   AF-A0A528A4H2-F1
#
_cell.length_a   1.000
_cell.length_b   1.000
_cell.length_c   1.000
_cell.angle_alpha   90.00
_cell.angle_beta   90.00
_cell.angle_gamma   90.00
#
_symmetry.space_group_name_H-M   'P 1'
#
loop_
_entity.id
_entity.type
_entity.pdbx_description
1 polymer ?
#
loop_
_entity_poly.entity_id
_entity_poly.type
_entity_poly.pdbx_seq_one_letter_code
_entity_poly.pdbx_strand_id
1 'polypeptide(L)'
;MRFKTIVAILQNEQDAERVLECAIPLADRFESHLIGIHAEALPVPYTSATGFPDTEFLQVSADMNKERAEKLRAVFLRHVEESGLSFEWRSLESFSGDSALTGIPTVRTADLIIAAQRESGGDPSADVDTLVYDAGRPVLVVPHSGPLITSFKHVLLAWNGSKEAARAAFDALPFITEAEKTDIVVIDPPDTLDEAPEAAGAEIAAALS
;
A
#
# COMPACT_ATOMS: atom_id res chain seq x y z
N MET A 1 -4.94 15.72 11.64
CA MET A 1 -5.81 14.81 10.85
C MET A 1 -5.43 13.39 11.23
N ARG A 2 -6.36 12.43 11.21
CA ARG A 2 -6.05 11.01 11.48
C ARG A 2 -6.53 10.15 10.32
N PHE A 3 -5.82 9.06 10.03
CA PHE A 3 -6.29 8.04 9.09
C PHE A 3 -7.41 7.24 9.77
N LYS A 4 -8.64 7.29 9.24
CA LYS A 4 -9.77 6.53 9.80
C LYS A 4 -9.87 5.14 9.18
N THR A 5 -9.46 4.99 7.92
CA THR A 5 -9.44 3.70 7.24
C THR A 5 -8.08 3.44 6.63
N ILE A 6 -7.47 2.31 6.97
CA ILE A 6 -6.20 1.84 6.40
C ILE A 6 -6.48 0.57 5.59
N VAL A 7 -5.97 0.51 4.36
CA VAL A 7 -6.04 -0.68 3.51
C VAL A 7 -4.66 -1.32 3.42
N ALA A 8 -4.58 -2.61 3.75
CA ALA A 8 -3.39 -3.44 3.59
C ALA A 8 -3.55 -4.32 2.34
N ILE A 9 -2.66 -4.16 1.36
CA ILE A 9 -2.62 -4.98 0.15
C ILE A 9 -1.76 -6.22 0.43
N LEU A 10 -2.37 -7.41 0.39
CA LEU A 10 -1.73 -8.69 0.69
C LEU A 10 -1.71 -9.60 -0.55
N GLN A 11 -0.55 -9.74 -1.19
CA GLN A 11 -0.42 -10.56 -2.40
C GLN A 11 0.07 -11.98 -2.12
N ASN A 12 1.06 -12.13 -1.25
CA ASN A 12 1.69 -13.40 -0.88
C ASN A 12 2.02 -13.38 0.62
N GLU A 13 2.35 -14.54 1.18
CA GLU A 13 2.53 -14.71 2.63
C GLU A 13 3.69 -13.86 3.18
N GLN A 14 4.82 -13.80 2.46
CA GLN A 14 6.00 -13.04 2.88
C GLN A 14 5.70 -11.53 2.96
N ASP A 15 5.08 -10.98 1.93
CA ASP A 15 4.69 -9.58 1.89
C ASP A 15 3.59 -9.29 2.93
N ALA A 16 2.70 -10.24 3.17
CA ALA A 16 1.59 -10.08 4.09
C ALA A 16 2.05 -9.86 5.53
N GLU A 17 2.98 -10.67 6.03
CA GLU A 17 3.57 -10.48 7.37
C GLU A 17 4.09 -9.06 7.52
N ARG A 18 4.93 -8.62 6.58
CA ARG A 18 5.64 -7.35 6.66
C ARG A 18 4.72 -6.14 6.52
N VAL A 19 3.70 -6.24 5.66
CA VAL A 19 2.66 -5.22 5.53
C VAL A 19 1.84 -5.13 6.81
N LEU A 20 1.47 -6.25 7.43
CA LEU A 20 0.66 -6.27 8.65
C LEU A 20 1.42 -5.78 9.87
N GLU A 21 2.70 -6.13 10.01
CA GLU A 21 3.57 -5.59 11.05
C GLU A 21 3.68 -4.05 10.96
N CYS A 22 3.49 -3.47 9.77
CA CYS A 22 3.46 -2.02 9.57
C CYS A 22 2.06 -1.44 9.80
N ALA A 23 1.04 -2.08 9.23
CA ALA A 23 -0.32 -1.58 9.21
C ALA A 23 -0.98 -1.59 10.59
N ILE A 24 -0.74 -2.62 11.41
CA ILE A 24 -1.41 -2.78 12.70
C ILE A 24 -0.99 -1.71 13.70
N PRO A 25 0.31 -1.42 13.92
CA PRO A 25 0.70 -0.35 14.82
C PRO A 25 0.23 1.04 14.36
N LEU A 26 0.12 1.26 13.04
CA LEU A 26 -0.44 2.51 12.50
C LEU A 26 -1.95 2.58 12.70
N ALA A 27 -2.67 1.48 12.46
CA ALA A 27 -4.10 1.40 12.70
C ALA A 27 -4.44 1.56 14.19
N ASP A 28 -3.64 1.00 15.09
CA ASP A 28 -3.79 1.18 16.54
C ASP A 28 -3.56 2.64 16.93
N ARG A 29 -2.46 3.24 16.48
CA ARG A 29 -2.14 4.65 16.76
C ARG A 29 -3.25 5.61 16.33
N PHE A 30 -3.84 5.40 15.16
CA PHE A 30 -4.86 6.29 14.60
C PHE A 30 -6.30 5.84 14.90
N GLU A 31 -6.48 4.74 15.63
CA GLU A 31 -7.77 4.07 15.87
C GLU A 31 -8.51 3.80 14.54
N SER A 32 -7.78 3.34 13.53
CA SER A 32 -8.29 3.11 12.20
C SER A 32 -9.05 1.79 12.07
N HIS A 33 -10.00 1.76 11.14
CA HIS A 33 -10.51 0.52 10.58
C HIS A 33 -9.51 -0.07 9.58
N LEU A 34 -9.05 -1.29 9.80
CA LEU A 34 -8.07 -1.98 8.95
C LEU A 34 -8.76 -2.94 7.97
N ILE A 35 -8.57 -2.72 6.68
CA ILE A 35 -9.09 -3.59 5.61
C ILE A 35 -7.93 -4.37 5.00
N GLY A 36 -7.92 -5.69 5.14
CA GLY A 36 -7.02 -6.57 4.38
C GLY A 36 -7.64 -6.91 3.03
N ILE A 37 -6.89 -6.72 1.93
CA ILE A 37 -7.33 -7.09 0.57
C ILE A 37 -6.38 -8.13 0.00
N HIS A 38 -6.97 -9.21 -0.50
CA HIS A 38 -6.31 -10.18 -1.34
C HIS A 38 -7.18 -10.50 -2.56
N ALA A 39 -6.56 -10.65 -3.73
CA ALA A 39 -7.23 -11.07 -4.94
C ALA A 39 -6.61 -12.35 -5.50
N GLU A 40 -7.45 -13.26 -5.98
CA GLU A 40 -7.02 -14.43 -6.75
C GLU A 40 -7.36 -14.31 -8.23
N ALA A 41 -6.59 -15.00 -9.06
CA ALA A 41 -6.86 -15.04 -10.49
C ALA A 41 -8.05 -15.94 -10.78
N LEU A 42 -8.96 -15.52 -11.66
CA LEU A 42 -10.01 -16.38 -12.17
C LEU A 42 -9.38 -17.56 -12.94
N PRO A 43 -9.76 -18.82 -12.63
CA PRO A 43 -9.24 -19.98 -13.36
C PRO A 43 -9.56 -19.87 -14.85
N VAL A 44 -8.53 -19.79 -15.70
CA VAL A 44 -8.70 -19.70 -17.15
C VAL A 44 -8.81 -21.10 -17.74
N PRO A 45 -9.89 -21.44 -18.48
CA PRO A 45 -10.02 -22.73 -19.13
C PRO A 45 -8.91 -22.94 -20.16
N TYR A 46 -8.11 -23.99 -19.97
CA TYR A 46 -7.16 -24.46 -20.98
C TYR A 46 -7.80 -25.53 -21.85
N THR A 47 -7.49 -25.52 -23.15
CA THR A 47 -7.85 -26.62 -24.05
C THR A 47 -6.79 -27.70 -23.96
N SER A 48 -7.21 -28.93 -23.68
CA SER A 48 -6.36 -30.12 -23.79
C SER A 48 -5.88 -30.35 -25.22
N ALA A 49 -4.91 -31.25 -25.41
CA ALA A 49 -4.40 -31.63 -26.73
C ALA A 49 -5.48 -32.20 -27.67
N THR A 50 -6.63 -32.62 -27.14
CA THR A 50 -7.78 -33.14 -27.90
C THR A 50 -8.82 -32.06 -28.23
N GLY A 51 -8.59 -30.79 -27.84
CA GLY A 51 -9.47 -29.65 -28.15
C GLY A 51 -10.65 -29.46 -27.20
N PHE A 52 -10.73 -30.25 -26.13
CA PHE A 52 -11.76 -30.10 -25.08
C PHE A 52 -11.19 -29.34 -23.87
N PRO A 53 -12.02 -28.58 -23.13
CA PRO A 53 -11.60 -27.96 -21.88
C PRO A 53 -11.01 -28.99 -20.91
N ASP A 54 -9.82 -28.71 -20.39
CA ASP A 54 -9.18 -29.52 -19.36
C ASP A 54 -9.77 -29.16 -18.00
N THR A 55 -10.79 -29.91 -17.60
CA THR A 55 -11.52 -29.68 -16.35
C THR A 55 -10.70 -30.02 -15.11
N GLU A 56 -9.73 -30.94 -15.22
CA GLU A 56 -8.86 -31.32 -14.11
C GLU A 56 -7.88 -30.18 -13.80
N PHE A 57 -7.23 -29.63 -14.83
CA PHE A 57 -6.37 -28.46 -14.66
C PHE A 57 -7.13 -27.25 -14.08
N LEU A 58 -8.35 -27.01 -14.56
CA LEU A 58 -9.21 -25.93 -14.06
C LEU A 58 -9.55 -26.11 -12.57
N GLN A 59 -9.87 -27.33 -12.15
CA GLN A 59 -10.17 -27.65 -10.75
C GLN A 59 -8.94 -27.49 -9.86
N VAL A 60 -7.79 -28.03 -10.27
CA VAL A 60 -6.53 -27.90 -9.53
C VAL A 60 -6.14 -26.44 -9.35
N SER A 61 -6.25 -25.63 -10.41
CA SER A 61 -5.98 -24.18 -10.34
C SER A 61 -6.92 -23.46 -9.36
N ALA A 62 -8.22 -23.76 -9.41
CA ALA A 62 -9.20 -23.20 -8.48
C ALA A 62 -8.92 -23.59 -7.02
N ASP A 63 -8.58 -24.85 -6.77
CA ASP A 63 -8.26 -25.35 -5.43
C ASP A 63 -6.98 -24.70 -4.88
N MET A 64 -5.95 -24.52 -5.71
CA MET A 64 -4.72 -23.83 -5.33
C MET A 64 -4.96 -22.35 -4.97
N ASN A 65 -5.76 -21.64 -5.76
CA ASN A 65 -6.12 -20.25 -5.49
C ASN A 65 -6.91 -20.14 -4.18
N LYS A 66 -7.88 -21.04 -3.97
CA LYS A 66 -8.64 -21.10 -2.71
C LYS A 66 -7.73 -21.38 -1.51
N GLU A 67 -6.79 -22.30 -1.63
CA GLU A 67 -5.84 -22.60 -0.56
C GLU A 67 -4.98 -21.38 -0.20
N ARG A 68 -4.47 -20.66 -1.20
CA ARG A 68 -3.67 -19.44 -0.97
C ARG A 68 -4.50 -18.32 -0.33
N ALA A 69 -5.73 -18.09 -0.81
CA ALA A 69 -6.63 -17.11 -0.23
C ALA A 69 -6.95 -17.39 1.24
N GLU A 70 -7.20 -18.65 1.61
CA GLU A 70 -7.43 -19.04 3.00
C GLU A 70 -6.17 -18.93 3.86
N LYS A 71 -4.98 -19.24 3.33
CA LYS A 71 -3.70 -19.03 4.04
C LYS A 71 -3.48 -17.56 4.37
N LEU A 72 -3.64 -16.67 3.38
CA LEU A 72 -3.49 -15.24 3.58
C LEU A 72 -4.53 -14.66 4.54
N ARG A 73 -5.77 -15.15 4.46
CA ARG A 73 -6.81 -14.81 5.42
C ARG A 73 -6.44 -15.24 6.83
N ALA A 74 -5.91 -16.45 7.00
CA ALA A 74 -5.46 -16.94 8.31
C ALA A 74 -4.29 -16.10 8.85
N VAL A 75 -3.33 -15.71 8.00
CA VAL A 75 -2.24 -14.79 8.37
C VAL A 75 -2.82 -13.44 8.83
N PHE A 76 -3.76 -12.86 8.08
CA PHE A 76 -4.42 -11.61 8.46
C PHE A 76 -5.10 -11.71 9.83
N LEU A 77 -5.98 -12.70 10.00
CA LEU A 77 -6.74 -12.90 11.23
C LEU A 77 -5.83 -13.14 12.44
N ARG A 78 -4.78 -13.94 12.28
CA ARG A 78 -3.77 -14.19 13.32
C ARG A 78 -3.16 -12.90 13.88
N HIS A 79 -2.96 -11.88 13.04
CA HIS A 79 -2.39 -10.62 13.50
C HIS A 79 -3.43 -9.64 14.06
N VAL A 80 -4.65 -9.60 13.50
CA VAL A 80 -5.63 -8.58 13.87
C VAL A 80 -6.54 -9.00 15.04
N GLU A 81 -6.80 -10.28 15.26
CA GLU A 81 -7.73 -10.73 16.31
C GLU A 81 -7.26 -10.37 17.73
N GLU A 82 -5.95 -10.38 17.97
CA GLU A 82 -5.36 -10.01 19.27
C GLU A 82 -5.18 -8.49 19.44
N SER A 83 -5.34 -7.72 18.36
CA SER A 83 -5.06 -6.26 18.35
C SER A 83 -6.20 -5.40 18.91
N GLY A 84 -7.43 -5.93 18.98
CA GLY A 84 -8.62 -5.16 19.36
C GLY A 84 -9.08 -4.12 18.32
N LEU A 85 -8.45 -4.09 17.14
CA LEU A 85 -8.79 -3.19 16.04
C LEU A 85 -10.15 -3.51 15.43
N SER A 86 -10.78 -2.48 14.86
CA SER A 86 -11.88 -2.70 13.91
C SER A 86 -11.26 -3.15 12.58
N PHE A 87 -11.69 -4.29 12.05
CA PHE A 87 -11.11 -4.83 10.82
C PHE A 87 -12.13 -5.46 9.87
N GLU A 88 -11.72 -5.60 8.60
CA GLU A 88 -12.45 -6.28 7.55
C GLU A 88 -11.47 -7.07 6.67
N TRP A 89 -11.86 -8.28 6.25
CA TRP A 89 -11.14 -9.05 5.24
C TRP A 89 -11.93 -9.06 3.93
N ARG A 90 -11.27 -8.68 2.82
CA ARG A 90 -11.84 -8.73 1.47
C ARG A 90 -11.05 -9.69 0.60
N SER A 91 -11.66 -10.85 0.34
CA SER A 91 -11.21 -11.77 -0.70
C SER A 91 -11.88 -11.42 -2.01
N LEU A 92 -11.09 -11.10 -3.03
CA LEU A 92 -11.55 -10.69 -4.36
C LEU A 92 -11.08 -11.70 -5.41
N GLU A 93 -11.67 -11.63 -6.60
CA GLU A 93 -11.23 -12.39 -7.76
C GLU A 93 -11.19 -11.47 -8.98
N SER A 94 -10.19 -11.64 -9.83
CA SER A 94 -10.07 -10.91 -11.09
C SER A 94 -9.26 -11.69 -12.11
N PHE A 95 -9.16 -11.20 -13.35
CA PHE A 95 -8.33 -11.88 -14.36
C PHE A 95 -6.84 -11.85 -14.04
N SER A 96 -6.34 -10.83 -13.36
CA SER A 96 -4.91 -10.75 -12.99
C SER A 96 -4.59 -11.47 -11.69
N GLY A 97 -5.55 -11.54 -10.75
CA GLY A 97 -5.26 -11.93 -9.37
C GLY A 97 -4.33 -10.96 -8.64
N ASP A 98 -4.16 -9.74 -9.15
CA ASP A 98 -3.35 -8.72 -8.50
C ASP A 98 -4.20 -7.96 -7.48
N SER A 99 -3.80 -8.02 -6.22
CA SER A 99 -4.53 -7.45 -5.08
C SER A 99 -4.53 -5.92 -5.10
N ALA A 100 -3.46 -5.29 -5.60
CA ALA A 100 -3.41 -3.84 -5.74
C ALA A 100 -4.37 -3.35 -6.84
N LEU A 101 -4.33 -3.97 -8.01
CA LEU A 101 -5.17 -3.59 -9.15
C LEU A 101 -6.65 -3.88 -8.88
N THR A 102 -6.94 -5.08 -8.35
CA THR A 102 -8.31 -5.49 -8.04
C THR A 102 -8.89 -4.68 -6.88
N GLY A 103 -8.03 -4.24 -5.96
CA GLY A 103 -8.40 -3.46 -4.78
C GLY A 103 -8.68 -1.97 -5.05
N ILE A 104 -8.40 -1.43 -6.25
CA ILE A 104 -8.52 0.01 -6.57
C ILE A 104 -9.85 0.64 -6.11
N PRO A 105 -11.04 0.03 -6.33
CA PRO A 105 -12.30 0.60 -5.84
C PRO A 105 -12.36 0.78 -4.32
N THR A 106 -11.75 -0.14 -3.56
CA THR A 106 -11.66 -0.03 -2.09
C THR A 106 -10.61 0.98 -1.68
N VAL A 107 -9.45 0.95 -2.33
CA VAL A 107 -8.34 1.87 -2.08
C VAL A 107 -8.77 3.33 -2.21
N ARG A 108 -9.59 3.66 -3.20
CA ARG A 108 -10.14 5.01 -3.42
C ARG A 108 -11.04 5.53 -2.30
N THR A 109 -11.52 4.66 -1.41
CA THR A 109 -12.39 5.02 -0.28
C THR A 109 -11.70 4.90 1.07
N ALA A 110 -10.38 4.62 1.10
CA ALA A 110 -9.56 4.57 2.30
C ALA A 110 -8.79 5.87 2.52
N ASP A 111 -8.20 6.07 3.71
CA ASP A 111 -7.36 7.23 4.00
C ASP A 111 -5.87 6.98 3.77
N LEU A 112 -5.41 5.74 3.96
CA LEU A 112 -4.04 5.31 3.72
C LEU A 112 -4.03 3.89 3.16
N ILE A 113 -3.12 3.63 2.22
CA ILE A 113 -2.89 2.32 1.64
C ILE A 113 -1.48 1.88 1.99
N ILE A 114 -1.32 0.64 2.42
CA ILE A 114 -0.04 0.05 2.78
C ILE A 114 0.17 -1.16 1.87
N ALA A 115 1.29 -1.18 1.16
CA ALA A 115 1.64 -2.24 0.23
C ALA A 115 3.14 -2.56 0.35
N ALA A 116 3.51 -3.81 0.10
CA ALA A 116 4.92 -4.21 0.08
C ALA A 116 5.62 -3.68 -1.18
N GLN A 117 6.86 -3.23 -1.03
CA GLN A 117 7.72 -2.91 -2.16
C GLN A 117 7.92 -4.16 -3.02
N ARG A 118 7.69 -4.02 -4.32
CA ARG A 118 7.98 -5.08 -5.28
C ARG A 118 9.46 -5.48 -5.26
N GLU A 119 9.73 -6.76 -5.02
CA GLU A 119 11.07 -7.34 -5.15
C GLU A 119 11.32 -7.80 -6.59
N SER A 120 12.57 -7.65 -7.05
CA SER A 120 12.97 -8.14 -8.38
C SER A 120 13.36 -9.61 -8.30
N GLY A 121 12.52 -10.50 -8.83
CA GLY A 121 12.75 -11.93 -8.85
C GLY A 121 12.34 -12.61 -7.55
N GLY A 122 11.12 -13.13 -7.51
CA GLY A 122 10.52 -13.79 -6.36
C GLY A 122 9.09 -14.22 -6.67
N ASP A 123 8.29 -14.46 -5.63
CA ASP A 123 6.85 -14.71 -5.73
C ASP A 123 6.11 -13.52 -6.37
N PRO A 124 4.91 -13.73 -6.93
CA PRO A 124 4.08 -12.64 -7.43
C PRO A 124 3.86 -11.58 -6.35
N SER A 125 4.32 -10.35 -6.61
CA SER A 125 4.08 -9.18 -5.77
C SER A 125 2.97 -8.32 -6.37
N ALA A 126 2.29 -7.53 -5.55
CA ALA A 126 1.32 -6.57 -6.03
C ALA A 126 1.97 -5.51 -6.95
N ASP A 127 1.24 -5.04 -7.96
CA ASP A 127 1.65 -3.94 -8.83
C ASP A 127 1.52 -2.58 -8.11
N VAL A 128 2.52 -2.28 -7.28
CA VAL A 128 2.60 -1.02 -6.52
C VAL A 128 2.77 0.19 -7.42
N ASP A 129 3.42 0.05 -8.58
CA ASP A 129 3.61 1.17 -9.50
C ASP A 129 2.25 1.67 -10.00
N THR A 130 1.43 0.77 -10.54
CA THR A 130 0.07 1.10 -10.97
C THR A 130 -0.80 1.55 -9.79
N LEU A 131 -0.63 0.93 -8.61
CA LEU A 131 -1.34 1.35 -7.39
C LEU A 131 -1.09 2.83 -7.06
N VAL A 132 0.17 3.28 -7.08
CA VAL A 132 0.52 4.68 -6.79
C VAL A 132 -0.13 5.65 -7.78
N TYR A 133 -0.23 5.26 -9.06
CA TYR A 133 -0.88 6.07 -10.08
C TYR A 133 -2.41 6.10 -9.95
N ASP A 134 -3.05 4.96 -9.68
CA ASP A 134 -4.51 4.80 -9.79
C ASP A 134 -5.27 4.89 -8.46
N ALA A 135 -4.57 4.77 -7.32
CA ALA A 135 -5.16 4.80 -5.99
C ALA A 135 -5.87 6.12 -5.71
N GLY A 136 -5.28 7.24 -6.18
CA GLY A 136 -5.80 8.57 -5.88
C GLY A 136 -5.91 8.85 -4.39
N ARG A 137 -5.07 8.19 -3.56
CA ARG A 137 -4.94 8.26 -2.09
C ARG A 137 -3.48 7.93 -1.72
N PRO A 138 -2.95 8.36 -0.56
CA PRO A 138 -1.55 8.11 -0.22
C PRO A 138 -1.26 6.62 -0.08
N VAL A 139 -0.14 6.20 -0.68
CA VAL A 139 0.39 4.84 -0.61
C VAL A 139 1.69 4.85 0.18
N LEU A 140 1.71 4.17 1.31
CA LEU A 140 2.90 3.86 2.08
C LEU A 140 3.48 2.53 1.62
N VAL A 141 4.63 2.58 0.96
CA VAL A 141 5.32 1.40 0.46
C VAL A 141 6.26 0.87 1.53
N VAL A 142 6.07 -0.38 1.95
CA VAL A 142 6.88 -1.05 2.97
C VAL A 142 8.08 -1.70 2.28
N PRO A 143 9.33 -1.28 2.58
CA PRO A 143 10.50 -1.75 1.86
C PRO A 143 10.72 -3.25 2.05
N HIS A 144 11.14 -4.01 1.02
CA HIS A 144 11.30 -5.47 1.11
C HIS A 144 12.42 -5.92 2.07
N SER A 145 13.31 -5.00 2.46
CA SER A 145 14.41 -5.26 3.38
C SER A 145 14.62 -4.12 4.37
N GLY A 146 15.39 -4.37 5.43
CA GLY A 146 15.70 -3.39 6.47
C GLY A 146 14.69 -3.37 7.63
N PRO A 147 14.91 -2.49 8.62
CA PRO A 147 14.06 -2.40 9.80
C PRO A 147 12.67 -1.91 9.42
N LEU A 148 11.66 -2.51 10.02
CA LEU A 148 10.30 -2.01 9.90
C LEU A 148 10.14 -0.76 10.75
N ILE A 149 9.62 0.31 10.15
CA ILE A 149 9.43 1.59 10.83
C ILE A 149 7.94 1.88 10.93
N THR A 150 7.45 2.01 12.15
CA THR A 150 6.07 2.38 12.46
C THR A 150 5.97 3.72 13.19
N SER A 151 7.12 4.35 13.49
CA SER A 151 7.21 5.69 14.08
C SER A 151 8.17 6.54 13.25
N PHE A 152 7.65 7.61 12.65
CA PHE A 152 8.38 8.47 11.73
C PHE A 152 8.94 9.69 12.46
N LYS A 153 10.01 9.49 13.22
CA LYS A 153 10.65 10.59 13.98
C LYS A 153 11.25 11.65 13.06
N HIS A 154 11.85 11.22 11.96
CA HIS A 154 12.42 12.10 10.94
C HIS A 154 11.72 11.84 9.61
N VAL A 155 11.15 12.89 9.03
CA VAL A 155 10.51 12.85 7.71
C VAL A 155 11.35 13.66 6.73
N LEU A 156 11.59 13.11 5.54
CA LEU A 156 12.17 13.85 4.42
C LEU A 156 11.09 14.04 3.36
N LEU A 157 10.80 15.30 3.02
CA LEU A 157 9.86 15.67 1.98
C LEU A 157 10.62 16.10 0.72
N ALA A 158 10.51 15.32 -0.35
CA ALA A 158 11.00 15.73 -1.66
C ALA A 158 10.00 16.71 -2.29
N TRP A 159 10.44 17.94 -2.54
CA TRP A 159 9.60 19.04 -3.01
C TRP A 159 10.08 19.61 -4.34
N ASN A 160 9.18 19.67 -5.31
CA ASN A 160 9.43 20.28 -6.63
C ASN A 160 8.32 21.25 -7.06
N GLY A 161 7.43 21.67 -6.14
CA GLY A 161 6.32 22.60 -6.43
C GLY A 161 5.17 22.02 -7.26
N SER A 162 5.22 20.74 -7.63
CA SER A 162 4.14 20.10 -8.41
C SER A 162 2.87 19.84 -7.58
N LYS A 163 1.76 19.60 -8.26
CA LYS A 163 0.51 19.18 -7.62
C LYS A 163 0.67 17.83 -6.89
N GLU A 164 1.52 16.94 -7.40
CA GLU A 164 1.85 15.66 -6.80
C GLU A 164 2.65 15.83 -5.50
N ALA A 165 3.65 16.72 -5.50
CA ALA A 165 4.42 17.02 -4.29
C ALA A 165 3.57 17.71 -3.21
N ALA A 166 2.71 18.66 -3.60
CA ALA A 166 1.73 19.26 -2.71
C ALA A 166 0.85 18.18 -2.07
N ARG A 167 0.29 17.29 -2.90
CA ARG A 167 -0.52 16.18 -2.42
C ARG A 167 0.26 15.28 -1.44
N ALA A 168 1.48 14.87 -1.77
CA ALA A 168 2.30 14.03 -0.90
C ALA A 168 2.58 14.69 0.45
N ALA A 169 2.88 16.00 0.47
CA ALA A 169 3.12 16.76 1.69
C ALA A 169 1.88 16.78 2.60
N PHE A 170 0.71 17.08 2.04
CA PHE A 170 -0.53 17.20 2.81
C PHE A 170 -1.11 15.83 3.22
N ASP A 171 -0.99 14.82 2.37
CA ASP A 171 -1.40 13.46 2.68
C ASP A 171 -0.52 12.85 3.81
N ALA A 172 0.75 13.26 3.93
CA ALA A 172 1.68 12.83 4.98
C ALA A 172 1.59 13.64 6.28
N LEU A 173 0.69 14.63 6.40
CA LEU A 173 0.56 15.47 7.60
C LEU A 173 0.43 14.70 8.92
N PRO A 174 -0.35 13.60 9.02
CA PRO A 174 -0.42 12.84 10.28
C PRO A 174 0.95 12.32 10.74
N PHE A 175 1.86 12.03 9.82
CA PHE A 175 3.22 11.61 10.14
C PHE A 175 4.15 12.81 10.41
N ILE A 176 4.06 13.86 9.59
CA ILE A 176 4.88 15.08 9.72
C ILE A 176 4.63 15.77 11.06
N THR A 177 3.38 15.83 11.51
CA THR A 177 3.00 16.49 12.78
C THR A 177 3.44 15.73 14.02
N GLU A 178 3.64 14.41 13.93
CA GLU A 178 4.21 13.58 15.01
C GLU A 178 5.75 13.52 14.96
N ALA A 179 6.37 13.97 13.87
CA ALA A 179 7.80 13.91 13.67
C ALA A 179 8.54 14.90 14.57
N GLU A 180 9.71 14.49 15.06
CA GLU A 180 10.65 15.36 15.76
C GLU A 180 11.31 16.35 14.81
N LYS A 181 11.45 15.97 13.53
CA LYS A 181 12.09 16.78 12.49
C LYS A 181 11.53 16.45 11.11
N THR A 182 11.32 17.49 10.29
CA THR A 182 10.99 17.35 8.86
C THR A 182 12.01 18.13 8.03
N ASP A 183 12.77 17.43 7.18
CA ASP A 183 13.69 18.01 6.22
C ASP A 183 13.00 18.15 4.86
N ILE A 184 12.97 19.36 4.30
CA ILE A 184 12.42 19.60 2.96
C ILE A 184 13.57 19.69 1.97
N VAL A 185 13.55 18.83 0.96
CA VAL A 185 14.60 18.75 -0.06
C VAL A 185 14.05 19.21 -1.40
N VAL A 186 14.62 20.29 -1.91
CA VAL A 186 14.38 20.79 -3.26
C VAL A 186 15.61 20.52 -4.10
N ILE A 187 15.43 19.85 -5.24
CA ILE A 187 16.48 19.61 -6.23
C ILE A 187 16.17 20.47 -7.45
N ASP A 188 17.18 21.17 -7.96
CA ASP A 188 17.08 22.10 -9.09
C ASP A 188 15.94 23.13 -8.91
N PRO A 189 16.00 23.98 -7.85
CA PRO A 189 14.95 24.96 -7.59
C PRO A 189 14.78 25.91 -8.79
N PRO A 190 13.54 26.29 -9.13
CA PRO A 190 13.29 27.19 -10.26
C PRO A 190 13.99 28.53 -10.04
N ASP A 191 14.64 29.03 -11.09
CA ASP A 191 15.34 30.31 -11.10
C ASP A 191 14.30 31.43 -11.34
N THR A 192 13.50 31.75 -10.32
CA THR A 192 12.53 32.84 -10.35
C THR A 192 13.21 34.14 -9.91
N LEU A 193 12.95 35.24 -10.63
CA LEU A 193 13.60 36.54 -10.41
C LEU A 193 13.42 37.12 -8.99
N ASP A 194 12.44 36.63 -8.23
CA ASP A 194 12.01 37.17 -6.94
C ASP A 194 12.29 36.24 -5.73
N GLU A 195 12.76 35.01 -5.93
CA GLU A 195 13.05 34.08 -4.82
C GLU A 195 14.52 33.64 -4.84
N ALA A 196 15.19 33.79 -3.69
CA ALA A 196 16.52 33.22 -3.50
C ALA A 196 16.42 31.67 -3.50
N PRO A 197 17.36 30.92 -4.09
CA PRO A 197 17.36 29.46 -4.04
C PRO A 197 17.29 28.89 -2.61
N GLU A 198 17.82 29.61 -1.62
CA GLU A 198 17.75 29.25 -0.19
C GLU A 198 16.34 29.39 0.41
N ALA A 199 15.44 30.14 -0.25
CA ALA A 199 14.03 30.25 0.11
C ALA A 199 13.17 29.18 -0.57
N ALA A 200 13.73 28.36 -1.47
CA ALA A 200 13.00 27.31 -2.15
C ALA A 200 12.45 26.29 -1.13
N GLY A 201 11.12 26.20 -1.06
CA GLY A 201 10.42 25.35 -0.09
C GLY A 201 10.09 26.03 1.24
N ALA A 202 10.43 27.31 1.45
CA ALA A 202 10.09 28.03 2.69
C ALA A 202 8.57 28.16 2.90
N GLU A 203 7.81 28.39 1.82
CA GLU A 203 6.34 28.47 1.90
C GLU A 203 5.71 27.15 2.35
N ILE A 204 6.17 26.02 1.80
CA ILE A 204 5.66 24.70 2.22
C ILE A 204 6.14 24.36 3.63
N ALA A 205 7.36 24.75 4.04
CA ALA A 205 7.81 24.59 5.41
C ALA A 205 6.89 25.34 6.39
N ALA A 206 6.53 26.59 6.07
CA ALA A 206 5.62 27.40 6.86
C ALA A 206 4.19 26.82 6.89
N ALA A 207 3.74 26.15 5.82
CA ALA A 207 2.43 25.51 5.75
C ALA A 207 2.34 24.20 6.54
N LEU A 208 3.47 23.53 6.79
CA LEU A 208 3.56 22.26 7.52
C LEU A 208 3.88 22.42 9.02
N SER A 209 4.15 23.64 9.49
CA SER A 209 4.52 23.96 10.88
C SER A 209 3.34 24.29 11.79
#